data_AF-A0A7G5LMH5-F1
#
_entry.id   AF-A0A7G5LMH5-F1
#
_cell.length_a   1.000
_cell.length_b   1.000
_cell.length_c   1.000
_cell.angle_alpha   90.00
_cell.angle_beta   90.00
_cell.angle_gamma   90.00
#
_symmetry.space_group_name_H-M   'P 1'
#
loop_
_entity.id
_entity.type
_entity.pdbx_description
1 polymer ?
#
loop_
_entity_poly.entity_id
_entity_poly.type
_entity_poly.pdbx_seq_one_letter_code
_entity_poly.pdbx_strand_id
1 'polypeptide(L)' 'MLLRILLFTFLAVVIYLGVRRIWKDWSGKINGDAERAKQLRRERDKAERSRPDVIELEQDRDGTYRPKGKDDQR' A
#
# COMPACT_ATOMS: atom_id res chain seq x y z
N MET A 1 -28.52 -23.45 -37.16
CA MET A 1 -27.19 -23.46 -36.48
C MET A 1 -26.76 -22.07 -36.00
N LEU A 2 -26.79 -21.05 -36.87
CA LEU A 2 -26.42 -19.66 -36.53
C LEU A 2 -27.15 -19.05 -35.32
N LEU A 3 -28.48 -19.23 -35.21
CA LEU A 3 -29.26 -18.67 -34.10
C LEU A 3 -28.83 -19.23 -32.73
N ARG A 4 -28.50 -20.52 -32.65
CA ARG A 4 -27.98 -21.15 -31.43
C ARG A 4 -26.62 -20.56 -31.06
N ILE A 5 -25.74 -20.37 -32.04
CA ILE A 5 -24.42 -19.77 -31.83
C ILE A 5 -24.58 -18.35 -31.29
N LEU A 6 -25.45 -17.53 -31.89
CA LEU A 6 -25.74 -16.16 -31.45
C LEU A 6 -26.25 -16.09 -30.00
N LEU A 7 -27.12 -17.03 -29.61
CA LEU A 7 -27.62 -17.12 -28.25
C LEU A 7 -26.51 -17.44 -27.25
N PHE A 8 -25.64 -18.40 -27.58
CA PHE A 8 -24.52 -18.77 -26.70
C PHE A 8 -23.47 -17.66 -26.60
N THR A 9 -23.14 -16.97 -27.70
CA THR A 9 -22.24 -15.82 -27.64
C THR A 9 -22.84 -14.67 -26.85
N PHE A 10 -24.12 -14.36 -27.02
CA PHE A 10 -24.78 -13.33 -26.22
C PHE A 10 -24.76 -13.67 -24.73
N LEU A 11 -25.09 -14.92 -24.38
CA LEU A 11 -25.05 -15.39 -22.99
C LEU A 11 -23.63 -15.31 -22.40
N ALA A 12 -22.61 -15.74 -23.16
CA ALA A 12 -21.23 -15.65 -22.75
C ALA A 12 -20.77 -14.19 -22.52
N VAL A 13 -21.20 -13.26 -23.38
CA VAL A 13 -20.91 -11.82 -23.22
C VAL A 13 -21.57 -11.27 -21.95
N VAL A 14 -22.83 -11.60 -21.69
CA VAL A 14 -23.54 -11.17 -20.47
C VAL A 14 -22.84 -11.68 -19.21
N ILE A 15 -22.47 -12.97 -19.18
CA ILE A 15 -21.73 -13.56 -18.06
C ILE A 15 -20.37 -12.89 -17.90
N TYR A 16 -19.62 -12.70 -18.99
CA TYR A 16 -18.31 -12.06 -18.97
C TYR A 16 -18.38 -10.62 -18.43
N LEU A 17 -19.36 -9.83 -18.86
CA LEU A 17 -19.55 -8.46 -18.35
C LEU A 17 -19.91 -8.45 -16.86
N GLY A 18 -20.74 -9.41 -16.42
CA GLY A 18 -21.07 -9.58 -15.00
C GLY A 18 -19.83 -9.91 -14.15
N VAL A 19 -19.06 -10.91 -14.55
CA VAL A 19 -17.82 -11.32 -13.86
C VAL A 19 -16.79 -10.19 -13.87
N ARG A 20 -16.58 -9.53 -15.03
CA ARG A 20 -15.64 -8.40 -15.17
C ARG A 20 -16.00 -7.25 -14.24
N ARG A 21 -17.29 -6.94 -14.06
CA ARG A 21 -17.73 -5.86 -13.17
C ARG A 21 -17.43 -6.18 -11.71
N ILE A 22 -17.72 -7.41 -11.29
CA ILE A 22 -17.41 -7.87 -9.92
C ILE A 22 -15.91 -7.86 -9.68
N TRP A 23 -15.11 -8.34 -10.64
CA TRP A 23 -13.65 -8.34 -10.53
C TRP A 23 -13.06 -6.93 -10.40
N LYS A 24 -13.60 -5.94 -11.13
CA LYS A 24 -13.15 -4.54 -11.03
C LYS A 24 -13.46 -3.93 -9.66
N ASP A 25 -14.60 -4.30 -9.07
CA ASP A 25 -14.98 -3.82 -7.73
C ASP A 25 -14.14 -4.49 -6.63
N TRP A 26 -13.72 -5.74 -6.84
CA TRP A 26 -12.83 -6.46 -5.92
C TRP A 26 -11.40 -5.92 -5.94
N SER A 27 -10.84 -5.58 -7.11
CA SER A 27 -9.51 -4.97 -7.19
C SER A 27 -9.47 -3.56 -6.58
N GLY A 28 -10.57 -2.81 -6.67
CA GLY A 28 -10.71 -1.48 -6.07
C GLY A 28 -10.60 -1.48 -4.54
N LYS A 29 -11.22 -2.46 -3.86
CA LYS A 29 -11.12 -2.61 -2.41
C LYS A 29 -9.70 -2.95 -1.95
N ILE A 30 -9.02 -3.86 -2.66
CA ILE A 30 -7.65 -4.27 -2.29
C ILE A 30 -6.66 -3.12 -2.45
N ASN A 31 -6.74 -2.35 -3.54
CA ASN A 31 -5.85 -1.21 -3.74
C ASN A 31 -6.16 -0.04 -2.78
N GLY A 32 -7.44 0.23 -2.53
CA GLY A 32 -7.85 1.27 -1.57
C GLY A 32 -7.41 0.98 -0.14
N ASP A 33 -7.48 -0.28 0.29
CA ASP A 33 -7.03 -0.69 1.62
C ASP A 33 -5.49 -0.73 1.73
N ALA A 34 -4.80 -1.11 0.65
CA ALA A 34 -3.33 -1.10 0.61
C ALA A 34 -2.75 0.33 0.66
N GLU A 35 -3.37 1.30 -0.01
CA GLU A 35 -2.94 2.69 0.05
C GLU A 35 -3.24 3.33 1.41
N ARG A 36 -4.42 3.08 1.99
CA ARG A 36 -4.77 3.55 3.34
C ARG A 36 -3.86 2.97 4.41
N ALA A 37 -3.51 1.68 4.30
CA ALA A 37 -2.57 1.04 5.22
C ALA A 37 -1.15 1.65 5.15
N LYS A 38 -0.69 2.05 3.96
CA LYS A 38 0.59 2.74 3.81
C LYS A 38 0.58 4.14 4.42
N GLN A 39 -0.52 4.88 4.26
CA GLN A 39 -0.67 6.22 4.85
C GLN A 39 -0.70 6.16 6.39
N LEU A 40 -1.49 5.26 6.97
CA LEU A 40 -1.59 5.07 8.43
C LEU A 40 -0.23 4.70 9.07
N ARG A 41 0.61 3.91 8.40
CA ARG A 41 1.96 3.58 8.90
C ARG A 41 2.86 4.81 8.92
N ARG A 42 2.86 5.61 7.84
CA ARG A 42 3.67 6.84 7.76
C ARG A 42 3.29 7.87 8.81
N GLU A 43 2.00 7.99 9.12
CA GLU A 43 1.52 8.91 10.16
C GLU A 43 1.95 8.47 11.55
N ARG A 44 1.91 7.17 11.86
CA ARG A 44 2.41 6.63 13.13
C ARG A 44 3.91 6.81 13.30
N ASP A 45 4.70 6.47 12.27
CA ASP A 45 6.15 6.63 12.33
C ASP A 45 6.56 8.10 12.52
N LYS A 46 5.83 9.04 11.90
CA LYS A 46 6.04 10.48 12.12
C LYS A 46 5.71 10.90 13.54
N ALA A 47 4.58 10.43 14.09
CA ALA A 47 4.16 10.74 15.44
C ALA A 47 5.12 10.18 16.50
N GLU A 48 5.72 9.02 16.23
CA GLU A 48 6.73 8.41 17.11
C GLU A 48 8.06 9.18 17.03
N ARG A 49 8.53 9.58 15.84
CA ARG A 49 9.75 10.40 15.68
C ARG A 49 9.64 11.81 16.28
N SER A 50 8.43 12.37 16.39
CA SER A 50 8.22 13.67 17.04
C SER A 50 8.24 13.62 18.56
N ARG A 51 8.35 12.42 19.18
CA ARG A 51 8.43 12.32 20.64
C ARG A 51 9.80 12.80 21.12
N PRO A 52 9.84 13.64 22.17
CA PRO A 52 11.10 14.17 22.71
C PRO A 52 12.02 13.08 23.30
N ASP A 53 11.48 11.89 23.59
CA ASP A 53 12.23 10.75 24.12
C ASP A 53 12.92 9.92 23.02
N VAL A 54 12.66 10.19 21.74
CA VAL A 54 13.24 9.45 20.62
C VAL A 54 14.48 10.18 20.13
N ILE A 55 15.65 9.54 20.30
CA ILE A 55 16.94 10.07 19.86
C ILE A 55 17.29 9.45 18.51
N GLU A 56 17.53 10.29 17.51
CA GLU A 56 18.05 9.82 16.21
C GLU A 56 19.51 9.38 16.36
N LEU A 57 19.79 8.15 15.94
CA LEU A 57 21.15 7.61 15.86
C LEU A 57 21.69 7.81 14.45
N GLU A 58 22.88 8.39 14.34
CA GLU A 58 23.62 8.49 13.08
C GLU A 58 24.70 7.40 13.04
N GLN A 59 24.85 6.75 11.89
CA GLN A 59 25.90 5.77 11.70
C GLN A 59 27.21 6.50 11.44
N ASP A 60 28.19 6.28 12.30
CA ASP A 60 29.52 6.83 12.13
C ASP A 60 30.32 6.05 11.07
N ARG A 61 31.44 6.61 10.61
CA ARG A 61 32.33 6.00 9.60
C ARG A 61 32.88 4.64 10.03
N ASP A 62 32.93 4.40 11.34
CA ASP A 62 33.35 3.15 11.96
C ASP A 62 32.23 2.10 12.04
N GLY A 63 31.06 2.40 11.47
CA GLY A 63 29.88 1.52 11.47
C GLY A 63 29.10 1.48 12.79
N THR A 64 29.55 2.20 13.83
CA THR A 64 28.88 2.31 15.12
C THR A 64 27.82 3.41 15.08
N TYR A 65 26.62 3.12 15.60
CA TYR A 65 25.53 4.09 15.71
C TYR A 65 25.67 4.92 16.98
N ARG A 66 25.71 6.25 16.87
CA ARG A 66 25.83 7.20 18.00
C ARG A 66 24.72 8.25 17.95
N PRO A 67 24.26 8.77 19.10
CA PRO A 67 23.23 9.81 19.14
C PRO A 67 23.75 11.12 18.54
N LYS A 68 22.96 11.74 17.67
CA LYS A 68 23.31 13.02 17.08
C LYS A 68 23.49 14.09 18.17
N GLY A 69 24.61 14.80 18.15
CA GLY A 69 24.82 16.01 18.95
C GLY A 69 25.47 15.85 20.33
N LYS A 70 25.99 14.67 20.69
CA LYS A 70 26.71 14.51 21.97
C LYS A 70 28.22 14.74 21.89
N ASP A 71 28.78 14.79 20.69
CA ASP A 71 30.24 14.88 20.47
C ASP A 71 30.73 16.29 20.08
N ASP A 72 29.84 17.29 19.99
CA ASP A 72 30.20 18.66 19.57
C ASP A 72 30.31 19.66 20.76
N GLN A 73 30.40 19.16 22.01
CA GLN A 73 30.52 19.98 23.23
C GLN A 73 31.75 19.66 24.08
N ARG A 74 32.90 19.36 23.48
CA ARG A 74 34.15 19.23 24.24
C ARG A 74 35.31 20.02 23.67
#